data_AF-A0A3T0KU14-F1
#
_entry.id   AF-A0A3T0KU14-F1
#
_cell.length_a   1.000
_cell.length_b   1.000
_cell.length_c   1.000
_cell.angle_alpha   90.00
_cell.angle_beta   90.00
_cell.angle_gamma   90.00
#
_symmetry.space_group_name_H-M   'P 1'
#
loop_
_entity.id
_entity.type
_entity.pdbx_description
1 polymer ?
#
loop_
_entity_poly.entity_id
_entity_poly.type
_entity_poly.pdbx_seq_one_letter_code
_entity_poly.pdbx_strand_id
1 'polypeptide(L)'
;MAIIEGQMVKVKWTTKNKKYFELFGYQFTCKGEEFEIRINELNKGSRIEIECTCNQCKDIFKREAKRAFKSDKHFCSNECRNKYNKLNPITPETKVEYNCDMCDKSFRVANYRFQQVKNGEHENLFCSRECQGKWNSLNRTGENNPHFNSIKINCEYCEEEFSVPKHRQHTAKFCSDKCKRIGSRKRIEINCGVCNKKLEVAPSKIEQSKSGQVFCSNECVGKYNAIRHKENRINKTCLICNTHYDVKPSEAEKSVTCSVECQKIWQSKYLIGENANNYNSNITSEMRMHNCDWCGTKYELKAPYKIKMREQGKSLFCSIRCYREWYAKEWSQSLEWKDESRMRAVRMLEDGTFNKTDTECQMIINEILDNLKIKYENEYNCKYYAVDNYLVDYNLMIEVNGGYWHADPRIYHEINYQNQVDRIKNDKAKNTYIKNNYEINILYLWEEDILENRELCELLIKEYIESQGKLDYYHSFNYALNDNKIEITNNIIIPFMEYSIEELRTLINIVGKKKNKKQADKWIIFNCDNCGTEKEQLISHYKNNKSHCCSVKCAVEYRLQLRK
;
A
#
# COMPACT_ATOMS: atom_id res chain seq x y z
N MET A 1 -39.48 -37.85 -21.13
CA MET A 1 -38.09 -38.27 -20.84
C MET A 1 -37.14 -37.22 -21.42
N ALA A 2 -35.93 -37.07 -20.86
CA ALA A 2 -34.98 -36.04 -21.30
C ALA A 2 -34.05 -36.49 -22.45
N ILE A 3 -34.05 -37.79 -22.76
CA ILE A 3 -33.33 -38.36 -23.91
C ILE A 3 -34.27 -38.31 -25.11
N ILE A 4 -33.79 -37.86 -26.27
CA ILE A 4 -34.59 -37.83 -27.50
C ILE A 4 -34.77 -39.26 -28.01
N GLU A 5 -36.01 -39.74 -28.04
CA GLU A 5 -36.35 -41.07 -28.53
C GLU A 5 -36.21 -41.14 -30.06
N GLY A 6 -35.85 -42.33 -30.58
CA GLY A 6 -35.71 -42.56 -32.02
C GLY A 6 -34.44 -42.01 -32.68
N GLN A 7 -33.52 -41.40 -31.92
CA GLN A 7 -32.25 -40.93 -32.49
C GLN A 7 -31.33 -42.09 -32.91
N MET A 8 -30.63 -41.89 -34.03
CA MET A 8 -29.59 -42.78 -34.53
C MET A 8 -28.22 -42.27 -34.09
N VAL A 9 -27.35 -43.16 -33.63
CA VAL A 9 -25.98 -42.82 -33.21
C VAL A 9 -24.94 -43.64 -33.98
N LYS A 10 -23.84 -42.98 -34.34
CA LYS A 10 -22.72 -43.62 -35.04
C LYS A 10 -21.81 -44.34 -34.05
N VAL A 11 -21.56 -45.61 -34.30
CA VAL A 11 -20.66 -46.47 -33.49
C VAL A 11 -19.59 -47.04 -34.39
N LYS A 12 -18.36 -47.15 -33.88
CA LYS A 12 -17.27 -47.85 -34.57
C LYS A 12 -17.26 -49.32 -34.22
N TRP A 13 -17.06 -50.17 -35.23
CA TRP A 13 -16.79 -51.58 -35.01
C TRP A 13 -15.48 -51.78 -34.25
N THR A 14 -15.54 -52.50 -33.12
CA THR A 14 -14.39 -52.90 -32.31
C THR A 14 -14.48 -54.39 -32.01
N THR A 15 -13.35 -55.02 -31.70
CA THR A 15 -13.30 -56.42 -31.29
C THR A 15 -14.17 -56.69 -30.05
N LYS A 16 -14.39 -55.68 -29.19
CA LYS A 16 -15.17 -55.79 -27.95
C LYS A 16 -16.68 -55.69 -28.15
N ASN A 17 -17.14 -54.85 -29.09
CA ASN A 17 -18.58 -54.63 -29.32
C ASN A 17 -19.14 -55.45 -30.49
N LYS A 18 -18.28 -56.11 -31.29
CA LYS A 18 -18.66 -56.93 -32.45
C LYS A 18 -19.82 -57.89 -32.13
N LYS A 19 -19.59 -58.82 -31.20
CA LYS A 19 -20.60 -59.84 -30.81
C LYS A 19 -21.89 -59.23 -30.30
N TYR A 20 -21.82 -58.09 -29.61
CA TYR A 20 -22.99 -57.42 -29.05
C TYR A 20 -23.91 -56.90 -30.16
N PHE A 21 -23.37 -56.26 -31.21
CA PHE A 21 -24.20 -55.72 -32.30
C PHE A 21 -24.61 -56.78 -33.33
N GLU A 22 -23.83 -57.85 -33.52
CA GLU A 22 -24.26 -59.01 -34.33
C GLU A 22 -25.54 -59.66 -33.76
N LEU A 23 -25.72 -59.68 -32.43
CA LEU A 23 -26.96 -60.16 -31.79
C LEU A 23 -28.19 -59.31 -32.12
N PHE A 24 -28.01 -58.01 -32.40
CA PHE A 24 -29.06 -57.11 -32.85
C PHE A 24 -29.25 -57.14 -34.38
N GLY A 25 -28.55 -58.01 -35.10
CA GLY A 25 -28.69 -58.22 -36.54
C GLY A 25 -27.79 -57.35 -37.41
N TYR A 26 -26.84 -56.59 -36.84
CA TYR A 26 -25.89 -55.77 -37.61
C TYR A 26 -24.76 -56.63 -38.20
N GLN A 27 -24.45 -56.44 -39.49
CA GLN A 27 -23.37 -57.17 -40.17
C GLN A 27 -22.02 -56.49 -39.95
N PHE A 28 -21.06 -57.22 -39.40
CA PHE A 28 -19.69 -56.74 -39.23
C PHE A 28 -18.99 -56.60 -40.58
N THR A 29 -18.50 -55.39 -40.88
CA THR A 29 -17.77 -55.08 -42.11
C THR A 29 -16.26 -55.13 -41.86
N CYS A 30 -15.68 -54.07 -41.28
CA CYS A 30 -14.28 -54.03 -40.88
C CYS A 30 -14.07 -53.23 -39.57
N LYS A 31 -12.96 -53.47 -38.89
CA LYS A 31 -12.65 -52.81 -37.61
C LYS A 31 -12.40 -51.31 -37.83
N GLY A 32 -13.09 -50.47 -37.07
CA GLY A 32 -12.95 -49.01 -37.11
C GLY A 32 -13.94 -48.29 -38.02
N GLU A 33 -14.67 -49.02 -38.86
CA GLU A 33 -15.76 -48.47 -39.68
C GLU A 33 -16.96 -48.07 -38.81
N GLU A 34 -17.60 -46.96 -39.19
CA GLU A 34 -18.75 -46.40 -38.50
C GLU A 34 -20.06 -46.93 -39.10
N PHE A 35 -20.99 -47.32 -38.24
CA PHE A 35 -22.35 -47.69 -38.62
C PHE A 35 -23.35 -47.04 -37.66
N GLU A 36 -24.59 -46.87 -38.11
CA GLU A 36 -25.65 -46.22 -37.34
C GLU A 36 -26.52 -47.25 -36.63
N ILE A 37 -26.78 -47.01 -35.34
CA ILE A 37 -27.68 -47.83 -34.52
C ILE A 37 -28.73 -46.96 -33.86
N ARG A 38 -29.83 -47.58 -33.43
CA ARG A 38 -30.82 -46.91 -32.58
C ARG A 38 -30.30 -46.78 -31.14
N ILE A 39 -30.64 -45.68 -30.47
CA ILE A 39 -30.19 -45.42 -29.09
C ILE A 39 -30.58 -46.51 -28.07
N ASN A 40 -31.73 -47.16 -28.25
CA ASN A 40 -32.21 -48.25 -27.38
C ASN A 40 -31.36 -49.52 -27.49
N GLU A 41 -30.59 -49.67 -28.57
CA GLU A 41 -29.68 -50.79 -28.79
C GLU A 41 -28.27 -50.47 -28.26
N LEU A 42 -28.02 -49.23 -27.83
CA LEU A 42 -26.73 -48.81 -27.27
C LEU A 42 -26.54 -49.34 -25.84
N ASN A 43 -25.35 -49.89 -25.56
CA ASN A 43 -25.01 -50.33 -24.21
C ASN A 43 -25.04 -49.16 -23.20
N LYS A 44 -25.70 -49.38 -22.04
CA LYS A 44 -25.84 -48.39 -20.95
C LYS A 44 -24.51 -47.82 -20.43
N GLY A 45 -23.39 -48.52 -20.58
CA GLY A 45 -22.04 -48.07 -20.21
C GLY A 45 -21.31 -47.25 -21.28
N SER A 46 -21.92 -47.01 -22.45
CA SER A 46 -21.26 -46.37 -23.59
C SER A 46 -20.87 -44.91 -23.34
N ARG A 47 -19.74 -44.49 -23.92
CA ARG A 47 -19.25 -43.08 -23.88
C ARG A 47 -19.67 -42.27 -25.11
N ILE A 48 -20.44 -42.86 -26.02
CA ILE A 48 -20.93 -42.18 -27.22
C ILE A 48 -21.85 -41.04 -26.81
N GLU A 49 -21.74 -39.91 -27.51
CA GLU A 49 -22.60 -38.75 -27.27
C GLU A 49 -23.97 -38.95 -27.90
N ILE A 50 -25.01 -38.69 -27.10
CA ILE A 50 -26.40 -38.73 -27.51
C ILE A 50 -27.04 -37.36 -27.27
N GLU A 51 -28.09 -37.05 -28.02
CA GLU A 51 -28.86 -35.82 -27.89
C GLU A 51 -29.89 -35.93 -26.76
N CYS A 52 -29.87 -34.94 -25.88
CA CYS A 52 -30.76 -34.80 -24.73
C CYS A 52 -31.42 -33.42 -24.77
N THR A 53 -32.66 -33.34 -24.31
CA THR A 53 -33.38 -32.10 -24.09
C THR A 53 -33.08 -31.57 -22.68
N CYS A 54 -32.66 -30.30 -22.58
CA CYS A 54 -32.43 -29.66 -21.29
C CYS A 54 -33.74 -29.50 -20.51
N ASN A 55 -33.80 -29.98 -19.26
CA ASN A 55 -35.03 -29.88 -18.46
C ASN A 55 -35.41 -28.43 -18.10
N GLN A 56 -34.46 -27.49 -18.15
CA GLN A 56 -34.69 -26.07 -17.81
C GLN A 56 -35.05 -25.21 -19.03
N CYS A 57 -34.16 -25.10 -20.02
CA CYS A 57 -34.35 -24.21 -21.18
C CYS A 57 -34.97 -24.91 -22.40
N LYS A 58 -35.11 -26.25 -22.35
CA LYS A 58 -35.60 -27.09 -23.45
C LYS A 58 -34.69 -27.19 -24.69
N ASP A 59 -33.53 -26.53 -24.69
CA ASP A 59 -32.54 -26.70 -25.77
C ASP A 59 -32.01 -28.13 -25.86
N ILE A 60 -31.71 -28.56 -27.08
CA ILE A 60 -31.08 -29.85 -27.38
C ILE A 60 -29.57 -29.72 -27.18
N PHE A 61 -28.97 -30.68 -26.48
CA PHE A 61 -27.53 -30.72 -26.23
C PHE A 61 -27.00 -32.15 -26.17
N LYS A 62 -25.69 -32.33 -26.39
CA LYS A 62 -25.03 -33.64 -26.41
C LYS A 62 -24.51 -34.05 -25.03
N ARG A 63 -24.61 -35.33 -24.69
CA ARG A 63 -24.09 -35.92 -23.45
C ARG A 63 -23.68 -37.37 -23.65
N GLU A 64 -22.63 -37.82 -22.94
CA GLU A 64 -22.25 -39.25 -22.92
C GLU A 64 -23.42 -40.15 -22.46
N ALA A 65 -23.71 -41.20 -23.22
CA ALA A 65 -24.80 -42.13 -22.96
C ALA A 65 -24.78 -42.73 -21.54
N LYS A 66 -23.60 -43.12 -21.02
CA LYS A 66 -23.44 -43.62 -19.64
C LYS A 66 -23.90 -42.65 -18.55
N ARG A 67 -23.88 -41.35 -18.83
CA ARG A 67 -24.34 -40.31 -17.90
C ARG A 67 -25.83 -40.05 -18.10
N ALA A 68 -26.29 -40.14 -19.34
CA ALA A 68 -27.68 -39.95 -19.68
C ALA A 68 -28.56 -41.06 -19.09
N PHE A 69 -28.19 -42.33 -19.29
CA PHE A 69 -28.93 -43.48 -18.78
C PHE A 69 -28.95 -43.60 -17.24
N LYS A 70 -28.16 -42.82 -16.51
CA LYS A 70 -28.10 -42.84 -15.03
C LYS A 70 -29.04 -41.84 -14.36
N SER A 71 -29.60 -40.88 -15.08
CA SER A 71 -30.34 -39.76 -14.48
C SER A 71 -31.47 -39.33 -15.39
N ASP A 72 -32.66 -39.17 -14.84
CA ASP A 72 -33.82 -38.72 -15.63
C ASP A 72 -33.80 -37.21 -15.93
N LYS A 73 -32.95 -36.46 -15.22
CA LYS A 73 -32.81 -35.00 -15.33
C LYS A 73 -31.47 -34.62 -15.97
N HIS A 74 -31.52 -33.72 -16.95
CA HIS A 74 -30.41 -33.32 -17.80
C HIS A 74 -30.42 -31.80 -18.03
N PHE A 75 -29.22 -31.21 -18.06
CA PHE A 75 -29.04 -29.77 -18.20
C PHE A 75 -27.90 -29.47 -19.16
N CYS A 76 -28.10 -28.51 -20.07
CA CYS A 76 -27.08 -28.09 -21.04
C CYS A 76 -25.92 -27.32 -20.38
N SER A 77 -26.15 -26.71 -19.21
CA SER A 77 -25.14 -25.96 -18.47
C SER A 77 -25.35 -26.03 -16.96
N ASN A 78 -24.31 -25.68 -16.19
CA ASN A 78 -24.41 -25.52 -14.73
C ASN A 78 -25.41 -24.41 -14.36
N GLU A 79 -25.55 -23.37 -15.18
CA GLU A 79 -26.54 -22.31 -14.98
C GLU A 79 -27.96 -22.83 -15.09
N CYS A 80 -28.26 -23.63 -16.12
CA CYS A 80 -29.57 -24.26 -16.28
C CYS A 80 -29.90 -25.19 -15.12
N ARG A 81 -28.91 -25.98 -14.65
CA ARG A 81 -29.07 -26.83 -13.45
C ARG A 81 -29.39 -25.99 -12.21
N ASN A 82 -28.69 -24.88 -12.02
CA ASN A 82 -28.90 -24.01 -10.86
C ASN A 82 -30.26 -23.30 -10.92
N LYS A 83 -30.67 -22.79 -12.09
CA LYS A 83 -31.99 -22.19 -12.30
C LYS A 83 -33.12 -23.20 -12.02
N TYR A 84 -32.98 -24.42 -12.52
CA TYR A 84 -33.94 -25.50 -12.26
C TYR A 84 -34.05 -25.84 -10.78
N ASN A 85 -32.92 -25.97 -10.08
CA ASN A 85 -32.88 -26.27 -8.65
C ASN A 85 -33.45 -25.12 -7.79
N LYS A 86 -33.34 -23.86 -8.23
CA LYS A 86 -33.98 -22.71 -7.55
C LYS A 86 -35.50 -22.74 -7.67
N LEU A 87 -36.02 -23.13 -8.84
CA LEU A 87 -37.45 -23.22 -9.10
C LEU A 87 -38.07 -24.51 -8.52
N ASN A 88 -37.26 -25.54 -8.31
CA ASN A 88 -37.66 -26.82 -7.72
C ASN A 88 -36.78 -27.12 -6.50
N PRO A 89 -36.87 -26.30 -5.42
CA PRO A 89 -36.09 -26.54 -4.22
C PRO A 89 -36.49 -27.88 -3.60
N ILE A 90 -35.49 -28.66 -3.15
CA ILE A 90 -35.72 -29.86 -2.34
C ILE A 90 -36.44 -29.39 -1.06
N THR A 91 -37.63 -29.92 -0.78
CA THR A 91 -38.47 -29.41 0.30
C THR A 91 -37.77 -29.48 1.67
N PRO A 92 -37.97 -28.49 2.56
CA PRO A 92 -37.41 -28.46 3.91
C PRO A 92 -37.76 -29.67 4.78
N GLU A 93 -38.82 -30.41 4.43
CA GLU A 93 -39.30 -31.62 5.12
C GLU A 93 -38.29 -32.78 5.14
N THR A 94 -37.21 -32.67 4.36
CA THR A 94 -36.16 -33.71 4.27
C THR A 94 -34.94 -33.41 5.12
N LYS A 95 -34.97 -32.43 6.03
CA LYS A 95 -33.84 -32.13 6.93
C LYS A 95 -34.17 -32.51 8.37
N VAL A 96 -33.22 -33.17 9.03
CA VAL A 96 -33.28 -33.65 10.41
C VAL A 96 -32.29 -32.85 11.25
N GLU A 97 -32.63 -32.63 12.52
CA GLU A 97 -31.74 -32.00 13.48
C GLU A 97 -30.72 -33.02 14.02
N TYR A 98 -29.44 -32.65 14.04
CA TYR A 98 -28.34 -33.51 14.48
C TYR A 98 -27.29 -32.69 15.22
N ASN A 99 -26.66 -33.26 16.24
CA ASN A 99 -25.61 -32.60 17.03
C ASN A 99 -24.24 -32.89 16.42
N CYS A 100 -23.44 -31.86 16.20
CA CYS A 100 -22.09 -32.02 15.64
C CYS A 100 -21.18 -32.88 16.51
N ASP A 101 -20.60 -33.96 15.97
CA ASP A 101 -19.74 -34.91 16.72
C ASP A 101 -18.36 -34.33 17.17
N MET A 102 -18.15 -33.02 17.03
CA MET A 102 -16.95 -32.32 17.50
C MET A 102 -17.26 -31.16 18.45
N CYS A 103 -18.41 -30.49 18.32
CA CYS A 103 -18.72 -29.31 19.13
C CYS A 103 -20.11 -29.35 19.76
N ASP A 104 -20.84 -30.45 19.59
CA ASP A 104 -22.21 -30.71 20.08
C ASP A 104 -23.27 -29.70 19.67
N LYS A 105 -22.91 -28.71 18.83
CA LYS A 105 -23.86 -27.73 18.31
C LYS A 105 -24.88 -28.41 17.39
N SER A 106 -26.16 -28.23 17.70
CA SER A 106 -27.27 -28.64 16.84
C SER A 106 -27.21 -27.94 15.47
N PHE A 107 -27.40 -28.72 14.40
CA PHE A 107 -27.54 -28.21 13.05
C PHE A 107 -28.47 -29.09 12.19
N ARG A 108 -28.99 -28.52 11.10
CA ARG A 108 -29.90 -29.22 10.18
C ARG A 108 -29.12 -29.96 9.08
N VAL A 109 -29.26 -31.28 9.03
CA VAL A 109 -28.63 -32.16 8.03
C VAL A 109 -29.69 -32.77 7.11
N ALA A 110 -29.35 -33.06 5.86
CA ALA A 110 -30.27 -33.76 4.95
C ALA A 110 -30.49 -35.21 5.42
N ASN A 111 -31.75 -35.68 5.39
CA ASN A 111 -32.17 -36.97 5.93
C ASN A 111 -31.36 -38.14 5.36
N TYR A 112 -30.99 -38.12 4.08
CA TYR A 112 -30.15 -39.20 3.52
C TYR A 112 -28.79 -39.31 4.22
N ARG A 113 -28.14 -38.20 4.59
CA ARG A 113 -26.86 -38.23 5.33
C ARG A 113 -27.04 -38.69 6.77
N PHE A 114 -28.18 -38.38 7.38
CA PHE A 114 -28.55 -38.89 8.68
C PHE A 114 -28.75 -40.42 8.65
N GLN A 115 -29.46 -40.93 7.63
CA GLN A 115 -29.63 -42.37 7.43
C GLN A 115 -28.29 -43.07 7.17
N GLN A 116 -27.35 -42.44 6.46
CA GLN A 116 -26.01 -43.00 6.25
C GLN A 116 -25.24 -43.22 7.56
N VAL A 117 -25.35 -42.29 8.52
CA VAL A 117 -24.78 -42.49 9.85
C VAL A 117 -25.51 -43.58 10.61
N LYS A 118 -26.85 -43.55 10.58
CA LYS A 118 -27.69 -44.57 11.25
C LYS A 118 -27.42 -45.99 10.74
N ASN A 119 -27.11 -46.11 9.44
CA ASN A 119 -26.80 -47.38 8.78
C ASN A 119 -25.32 -47.77 8.87
N GLY A 120 -24.46 -46.95 9.51
CA GLY A 120 -23.04 -47.22 9.67
C GLY A 120 -22.19 -47.03 8.41
N GLU A 121 -22.73 -46.42 7.34
CA GLU A 121 -21.96 -46.05 6.15
C GLU A 121 -21.00 -44.88 6.42
N HIS A 122 -21.37 -44.02 7.36
CA HIS A 122 -20.58 -42.88 7.80
C HIS A 122 -20.53 -42.83 9.33
N GLU A 123 -19.34 -42.58 9.89
CA GLU A 123 -19.18 -42.60 11.34
C GLU A 123 -19.60 -41.28 12.02
N ASN A 124 -19.39 -40.14 11.35
CA ASN A 124 -19.53 -38.82 11.98
C ASN A 124 -20.10 -37.75 11.02
N LEU A 125 -20.84 -36.79 11.57
CA LEU A 125 -21.40 -35.60 10.95
C LEU A 125 -20.99 -34.33 11.70
N PHE A 126 -20.55 -33.33 10.94
CA PHE A 126 -20.03 -32.08 11.48
C PHE A 126 -20.84 -30.89 10.99
N CYS A 127 -21.06 -29.90 11.87
CA CYS A 127 -21.78 -28.67 11.53
C CYS A 127 -20.99 -27.78 10.55
N SER A 128 -19.68 -27.96 10.44
CA SER A 128 -18.81 -27.20 9.53
C SER A 128 -17.58 -28.00 9.09
N ARG A 129 -16.94 -27.54 8.00
CA ARG A 129 -15.63 -28.06 7.56
C ARG A 129 -14.54 -27.90 8.61
N GLU A 130 -14.64 -26.85 9.43
CA GLU A 130 -13.70 -26.60 10.52
C GLU A 130 -13.82 -27.67 11.62
N CYS A 131 -15.04 -28.01 12.03
CA CYS A 131 -15.28 -29.08 13.00
C CYS A 131 -14.79 -30.44 12.48
N GLN A 132 -15.03 -30.74 11.20
CA GLN A 132 -14.47 -31.92 10.55
C GLN A 132 -12.92 -31.91 10.54
N GLY A 133 -12.31 -30.75 10.27
CA GLY A 133 -10.86 -30.59 10.29
C GLY A 133 -10.26 -30.81 11.67
N LYS A 134 -10.87 -30.23 12.71
CA LYS A 134 -10.48 -30.42 14.12
C LYS A 134 -10.57 -31.88 14.52
N TRP A 135 -11.68 -32.54 14.20
CA TRP A 135 -11.88 -33.96 14.51
C TRP A 135 -10.83 -34.84 13.81
N ASN A 136 -10.54 -34.59 12.52
CA ASN A 136 -9.49 -35.32 11.80
C ASN A 136 -8.10 -35.10 12.41
N SER A 137 -7.78 -33.88 12.86
CA SER A 137 -6.49 -33.58 13.49
C SER A 137 -6.31 -34.27 14.84
N LEU A 138 -7.39 -34.50 15.57
CA LEU A 138 -7.35 -35.20 16.86
C LEU A 138 -7.34 -36.73 16.68
N ASN A 139 -8.17 -37.24 15.78
CA ASN A 139 -8.49 -38.67 15.73
C ASN A 139 -7.79 -39.43 14.58
N ARG A 140 -7.24 -38.74 13.56
CA ARG A 140 -6.58 -39.37 12.40
C ARG A 140 -5.11 -38.96 12.26
N THR A 141 -4.38 -38.94 13.37
CA THR A 141 -2.95 -38.60 13.43
C THR A 141 -2.13 -39.75 14.01
N GLY A 142 -0.82 -39.78 13.69
CA GLY A 142 0.08 -40.85 14.13
C GLY A 142 -0.40 -42.23 13.70
N GLU A 143 -0.37 -43.19 14.62
CA GLU A 143 -0.79 -44.59 14.42
C GLU A 143 -2.27 -44.74 14.04
N ASN A 144 -3.12 -43.77 14.39
CA ASN A 144 -4.54 -43.76 14.06
C ASN A 144 -4.82 -43.26 12.63
N ASN A 145 -3.80 -42.82 11.89
CA ASN A 145 -3.95 -42.52 10.48
C ASN A 145 -3.98 -43.84 9.68
N PRO A 146 -5.02 -44.10 8.86
CA PRO A 146 -5.12 -45.32 8.03
C PRO A 146 -3.95 -45.55 7.06
N HIS A 147 -3.07 -44.56 6.89
CA HIS A 147 -1.86 -44.64 6.06
C HIS A 147 -0.55 -44.65 6.86
N PHE A 148 -0.57 -44.86 8.19
CA PHE A 148 0.63 -44.84 9.03
C PHE A 148 1.50 -46.09 8.84
N ASN A 149 2.78 -45.89 8.50
CA ASN A 149 3.77 -46.96 8.34
C ASN A 149 5.17 -46.44 8.75
N SER A 150 5.68 -46.92 9.89
CA SER A 150 6.98 -46.51 10.47
C SER A 150 7.96 -47.67 10.58
N ILE A 151 9.27 -47.37 10.54
CA ILE A 151 10.39 -48.30 10.66
C ILE A 151 11.40 -47.76 11.69
N LYS A 152 12.07 -48.67 12.40
CA LYS A 152 13.12 -48.33 13.36
C LYS A 152 14.51 -48.32 12.71
N ILE A 153 15.30 -47.29 13.01
CA ILE A 153 16.69 -47.12 12.54
C ILE A 153 17.57 -46.57 13.68
N ASN A 154 18.90 -46.70 13.56
CA ASN A 154 19.84 -46.22 14.59
C ASN A 154 20.38 -44.82 14.26
N CYS A 155 20.65 -44.02 15.30
CA CYS A 155 21.26 -42.69 15.17
C CYS A 155 22.76 -42.77 14.86
N GLU A 156 23.24 -42.05 13.83
CA GLU A 156 24.66 -41.99 13.45
C GLU A 156 25.57 -41.33 14.51
N TYR A 157 25.02 -40.65 15.52
CA TYR A 157 25.81 -39.96 16.56
C TYR A 157 25.78 -40.63 17.93
N CYS A 158 24.60 -41.02 18.44
CA CYS A 158 24.45 -41.62 19.77
C CYS A 158 24.06 -43.09 19.75
N GLU A 159 23.92 -43.69 18.56
CA GLU A 159 23.63 -45.11 18.34
C GLU A 159 22.26 -45.62 18.85
N GLU A 160 21.47 -44.77 19.51
CA GLU A 160 20.11 -45.11 19.96
C GLU A 160 19.13 -45.37 18.79
N GLU A 161 18.24 -46.35 18.98
CA GLU A 161 17.18 -46.73 18.04
C GLU A 161 16.01 -45.71 18.07
N PHE A 162 15.55 -45.25 16.91
CA PHE A 162 14.43 -44.32 16.78
C PHE A 162 13.53 -44.62 15.57
N SER A 163 12.26 -44.23 15.65
CA SER A 163 11.24 -44.53 14.62
C SER A 163 11.12 -43.41 13.59
N VAL A 164 11.04 -43.78 12.30
CA VAL A 164 10.84 -42.86 11.19
C VAL A 164 9.81 -43.40 10.19
N PRO A 165 9.11 -42.53 9.44
CA PRO A 165 8.28 -42.98 8.32
C PRO A 165 9.10 -43.74 7.28
N LYS A 166 8.52 -44.77 6.64
CA LYS A 166 9.23 -45.65 5.68
C LYS A 166 9.97 -44.89 4.57
N HIS A 167 9.40 -43.80 4.04
CA HIS A 167 10.05 -42.98 3.00
C HIS A 167 11.29 -42.21 3.48
N ARG A 168 11.52 -42.13 4.81
CA ARG A 168 12.68 -41.46 5.42
C ARG A 168 13.79 -42.43 5.86
N GLN A 169 13.62 -43.74 5.66
CA GLN A 169 14.58 -44.77 6.10
C GLN A 169 16.02 -44.47 5.65
N HIS A 170 16.21 -43.93 4.44
CA HIS A 170 17.54 -43.63 3.89
C HIS A 170 18.00 -42.18 4.09
N THR A 171 17.12 -41.30 4.58
CA THR A 171 17.42 -39.86 4.71
C THR A 171 17.53 -39.41 6.16
N ALA A 172 16.90 -40.12 7.10
CA ALA A 172 17.00 -39.85 8.52
C ALA A 172 18.28 -40.49 9.08
N LYS A 173 19.14 -39.64 9.66
CA LYS A 173 20.48 -40.03 10.16
C LYS A 173 20.62 -39.88 11.68
N PHE A 174 19.78 -39.06 12.30
CA PHE A 174 19.94 -38.68 13.70
C PHE A 174 18.59 -38.75 14.42
N CYS A 175 18.58 -39.23 15.66
CA CYS A 175 17.37 -39.35 16.49
C CYS A 175 16.82 -37.99 16.95
N SER A 176 17.65 -36.94 16.94
CA SER A 176 17.26 -35.60 17.41
C SER A 176 18.06 -34.50 16.72
N ASP A 177 17.53 -33.27 16.77
CA ASP A 177 18.24 -32.07 16.31
C ASP A 177 19.54 -31.82 17.08
N LYS A 178 19.61 -32.25 18.35
CA LYS A 178 20.84 -32.22 19.14
C LYS A 178 21.91 -33.13 18.53
N CYS A 179 21.57 -34.39 18.28
CA CYS A 179 22.49 -35.37 17.67
C CYS A 179 22.90 -34.94 16.26
N LYS A 180 21.96 -34.41 15.46
CA LYS A 180 22.25 -33.84 14.14
C LYS A 180 23.26 -32.71 14.20
N ARG A 181 23.09 -31.76 15.12
CA ARG A 181 23.97 -30.59 15.26
C ARG A 181 25.38 -30.96 15.69
N ILE A 182 25.55 -32.03 16.46
CA ILE A 182 26.86 -32.47 16.95
C ILE A 182 27.53 -33.39 15.91
N GLY A 183 26.85 -34.45 15.46
CA GLY A 183 27.38 -35.42 14.50
C GLY A 183 27.72 -34.84 13.13
N SER A 184 27.07 -33.75 12.70
CA SER A 184 27.35 -33.11 11.40
C SER A 184 28.63 -32.25 11.37
N ARG A 185 29.35 -32.07 12.49
CA ARG A 185 30.49 -31.14 12.60
C ARG A 185 31.85 -31.80 12.34
N LYS A 186 32.05 -32.45 11.20
CA LYS A 186 33.42 -32.78 10.75
C LYS A 186 34.15 -31.48 10.40
N ARG A 187 35.15 -31.09 11.20
CA ARG A 187 35.96 -29.87 11.01
C ARG A 187 37.38 -30.25 10.61
N ILE A 188 38.00 -29.43 9.76
CA ILE A 188 39.40 -29.56 9.33
C ILE A 188 40.13 -28.24 9.59
N GLU A 189 41.41 -28.32 9.90
CA GLU A 189 42.29 -27.17 10.12
C GLU A 189 42.88 -26.70 8.77
N ILE A 190 42.74 -25.43 8.43
CA ILE A 190 43.30 -24.79 7.23
C ILE A 190 43.79 -23.38 7.54
N ASN A 191 44.78 -22.88 6.79
CA ASN A 191 45.25 -21.50 6.91
C ASN A 191 44.44 -20.53 6.03
N CYS A 192 44.25 -19.30 6.53
CA CYS A 192 43.68 -18.21 5.75
C CYS A 192 44.57 -17.86 4.55
N GLY A 193 44.02 -17.83 3.34
CA GLY A 193 44.76 -17.53 2.10
C GLY A 193 45.31 -16.09 1.94
N VAL A 194 45.22 -15.25 2.99
CA VAL A 194 45.80 -13.90 2.99
C VAL A 194 46.68 -13.67 4.22
N CYS A 195 46.15 -13.89 5.42
CA CYS A 195 46.90 -13.62 6.66
C CYS A 195 47.52 -14.87 7.30
N ASN A 196 47.36 -16.05 6.69
CA ASN A 196 47.84 -17.35 7.18
C ASN A 196 47.36 -17.76 8.58
N LYS A 197 46.37 -17.06 9.16
CA LYS A 197 45.73 -17.46 10.42
C LYS A 197 45.08 -18.85 10.28
N LYS A 198 45.33 -19.74 11.23
CA LYS A 198 44.69 -21.07 11.32
C LYS A 198 43.18 -20.97 11.55
N LEU A 199 42.40 -21.80 10.85
CA LEU A 199 40.94 -21.82 10.83
C LEU A 199 40.42 -23.25 10.91
N GLU A 200 39.37 -23.47 11.70
CA GLU A 200 38.61 -24.72 11.71
C GLU A 200 37.34 -24.59 10.86
N VAL A 201 37.34 -25.20 9.68
CA VAL A 201 36.23 -25.07 8.71
C VAL A 201 35.65 -26.44 8.32
N ALA A 202 34.45 -26.44 7.78
CA ALA A 202 33.86 -27.64 7.20
C ALA A 202 34.56 -27.95 5.86
N PRO A 203 34.80 -29.24 5.51
CA PRO A 203 35.40 -29.64 4.23
C PRO A 203 34.70 -29.04 3.00
N SER A 204 33.37 -28.97 3.04
CA SER A 204 32.54 -28.39 1.97
C SER A 204 32.89 -26.94 1.63
N LYS A 205 33.46 -26.18 2.58
CA LYS A 205 33.86 -24.78 2.36
C LYS A 205 35.09 -24.66 1.45
N ILE A 206 35.91 -25.71 1.38
CA ILE A 206 37.04 -25.80 0.43
C ILE A 206 36.52 -26.25 -0.93
N GLU A 207 35.72 -27.32 -0.97
CA GLU A 207 35.15 -27.87 -2.21
C GLU A 207 34.36 -26.81 -3.01
N GLN A 208 33.65 -25.91 -2.31
CA GLN A 208 32.89 -24.84 -2.93
C GLN A 208 33.73 -23.60 -3.29
N SER A 209 34.98 -23.51 -2.83
CA SER A 209 35.82 -22.34 -3.08
C SER A 209 36.40 -22.40 -4.50
N LYS A 210 35.91 -21.53 -5.38
CA LYS A 210 36.43 -21.40 -6.76
C LYS A 210 37.92 -21.03 -6.82
N SER A 211 38.46 -20.38 -5.78
CA SER A 211 39.88 -20.04 -5.69
C SER A 211 40.71 -21.10 -4.95
N GLY A 212 40.08 -22.12 -4.37
CA GLY A 212 40.73 -23.09 -3.49
C GLY A 212 41.19 -22.51 -2.15
N GLN A 213 40.94 -21.22 -1.88
CA GLN A 213 41.39 -20.51 -0.69
C GLN A 213 40.23 -20.28 0.27
N VAL A 214 40.52 -20.27 1.58
CA VAL A 214 39.57 -19.96 2.65
C VAL A 214 40.09 -18.74 3.41
N PHE A 215 39.21 -17.86 3.88
CA PHE A 215 39.59 -16.60 4.50
C PHE A 215 39.02 -16.45 5.92
N CYS A 216 39.79 -15.81 6.81
CA CYS A 216 39.40 -15.64 8.21
C CYS A 216 38.36 -14.52 8.44
N SER A 217 38.24 -13.58 7.50
CA SER A 217 37.36 -12.42 7.61
C SER A 217 37.02 -11.84 6.23
N ASN A 218 35.94 -11.05 6.16
CA ASN A 218 35.58 -10.29 4.95
C ASN A 218 36.68 -9.31 4.53
N GLU A 219 37.50 -8.84 5.47
CA GLU A 219 38.66 -8.00 5.18
C GLU A 219 39.72 -8.76 4.37
N CYS A 220 40.02 -10.02 4.74
CA CYS A 220 40.93 -10.87 3.96
C CYS A 220 40.34 -11.21 2.58
N VAL A 221 39.03 -11.44 2.48
CA VAL A 221 38.35 -11.59 1.18
C VAL A 221 38.54 -10.33 0.32
N GLY A 222 38.35 -9.14 0.92
CA GLY A 222 38.54 -7.85 0.24
C GLY A 222 39.96 -7.66 -0.27
N LYS A 223 40.97 -7.95 0.56
CA LYS A 223 42.40 -7.86 0.21
C LYS A 223 42.75 -8.80 -0.96
N TYR A 224 42.30 -10.06 -0.90
CA TYR A 224 42.51 -11.03 -1.96
C TYR A 224 41.87 -10.58 -3.29
N ASN A 225 40.62 -10.12 -3.25
CA ASN A 225 39.92 -9.65 -4.44
C ASN A 225 40.54 -8.36 -5.02
N ALA A 226 41.03 -7.44 -4.18
CA ALA A 226 41.66 -6.20 -4.63
C ALA A 226 42.91 -6.45 -5.49
N ILE A 227 43.77 -7.40 -5.07
CA ILE A 227 44.96 -7.81 -5.84
C ILE A 227 44.53 -8.43 -7.17
N ARG A 228 43.65 -9.43 -7.12
CA ARG A 228 43.17 -10.14 -8.31
C ARG A 228 42.45 -9.22 -9.32
N HIS A 229 41.66 -8.27 -8.85
CA HIS A 229 40.96 -7.32 -9.71
C HIS A 229 41.88 -6.26 -10.30
N LYS A 230 43.00 -5.92 -9.64
CA LYS A 230 43.99 -4.98 -10.17
C LYS A 230 44.78 -5.60 -11.33
N GLU A 231 45.16 -6.87 -11.21
CA GLU A 231 45.95 -7.58 -12.22
C GLU A 231 45.16 -7.94 -13.48
N ASN A 232 43.83 -8.08 -13.39
CA ASN A 232 42.97 -8.50 -14.49
C ASN A 232 42.21 -7.35 -15.17
N ARG A 233 42.65 -6.09 -15.08
CA ARG A 233 41.94 -5.00 -15.77
C ARG A 233 42.28 -4.97 -17.25
N ILE A 234 41.29 -4.61 -18.07
CA ILE A 234 41.44 -4.45 -19.52
C ILE A 234 41.51 -2.95 -19.82
N ASN A 235 42.52 -2.53 -20.56
CA ASN A 235 42.64 -1.15 -21.01
C ASN A 235 41.77 -0.92 -22.26
N LYS A 236 40.99 0.16 -22.28
CA LYS A 236 40.13 0.58 -23.39
C LYS A 236 40.31 2.05 -23.70
N THR A 237 39.95 2.44 -24.92
CA THR A 237 39.90 3.85 -25.36
C THR A 237 38.45 4.35 -25.29
N CYS A 238 38.23 5.51 -24.68
CA CYS A 238 36.91 6.14 -24.55
C CYS A 238 36.42 6.67 -25.91
N LEU A 239 35.21 6.33 -26.34
CA LEU A 239 34.66 6.79 -27.63
C LEU A 239 34.27 8.28 -27.66
N ILE A 240 34.30 8.99 -26.53
CA ILE A 240 33.92 10.41 -26.44
C ILE A 240 35.13 11.33 -26.38
N CYS A 241 36.11 11.02 -25.53
CA CYS A 241 37.27 11.88 -25.30
C CYS A 241 38.60 11.21 -25.65
N ASN A 242 38.57 9.98 -26.20
CA ASN A 242 39.75 9.21 -26.62
C ASN A 242 40.80 8.94 -25.54
N THR A 243 40.47 9.18 -24.26
CA THR A 243 41.35 8.83 -23.15
C THR A 243 41.33 7.32 -22.89
N HIS A 244 42.48 6.78 -22.51
CA HIS A 244 42.62 5.38 -22.11
C HIS A 244 42.12 5.19 -20.67
N TYR A 245 41.43 4.09 -20.41
CA TYR A 245 40.88 3.77 -19.10
C TYR A 245 40.78 2.26 -18.89
N ASP A 246 40.86 1.85 -17.63
CA ASP A 246 40.85 0.44 -17.26
C ASP A 246 39.45 -0.02 -16.83
N VAL A 247 39.01 -1.18 -17.29
CA VAL A 247 37.71 -1.78 -16.95
C VAL A 247 37.85 -3.22 -16.48
N LYS A 248 36.85 -3.71 -15.75
CA LYS A 248 36.78 -5.12 -15.38
C LYS A 248 36.52 -5.97 -16.62
N PRO A 249 37.08 -7.20 -16.74
CA PRO A 249 36.85 -8.07 -17.91
C PRO A 249 35.37 -8.31 -18.20
N SER A 250 34.56 -8.51 -17.16
CA SER A 250 33.11 -8.72 -17.28
C SER A 250 32.34 -7.52 -17.83
N GLU A 251 32.91 -6.32 -17.75
CA GLU A 251 32.31 -5.07 -18.20
C GLU A 251 32.94 -4.58 -19.51
N ALA A 252 34.04 -5.20 -19.96
CA ALA A 252 34.85 -4.71 -21.06
C ALA A 252 34.09 -4.69 -22.39
N GLU A 253 33.19 -5.63 -22.63
CA GLU A 253 32.36 -5.63 -23.84
C GLU A 253 31.39 -4.43 -23.86
N LYS A 254 30.76 -4.12 -22.72
CA LYS A 254 29.70 -3.10 -22.61
C LYS A 254 30.23 -1.69 -22.38
N SER A 255 31.40 -1.56 -21.76
CA SER A 255 31.97 -0.26 -21.40
C SER A 255 32.59 0.42 -22.61
N VAL A 256 32.07 1.60 -22.96
CA VAL A 256 32.50 2.37 -24.14
C VAL A 256 33.03 3.76 -23.78
N THR A 257 32.91 4.17 -22.52
CA THR A 257 33.36 5.48 -22.04
C THR A 257 34.12 5.41 -20.73
N CYS A 258 35.04 6.35 -20.51
CA CYS A 258 35.92 6.37 -19.35
C CYS A 258 35.30 6.96 -18.07
N SER A 259 34.17 7.66 -18.18
CA SER A 259 33.56 8.38 -17.06
C SER A 259 32.06 8.51 -17.22
N VAL A 260 31.38 8.79 -16.11
CA VAL A 260 29.92 9.06 -16.10
C VAL A 260 29.57 10.22 -17.03
N GLU A 261 30.43 11.24 -17.11
CA GLU A 261 30.16 12.41 -17.97
C GLU A 261 30.31 12.06 -19.45
N CYS A 262 31.35 11.32 -19.82
CA CYS A 262 31.47 10.77 -21.16
C CYS A 262 30.31 9.83 -21.49
N GLN A 263 29.84 9.02 -20.53
CA GLN A 263 28.69 8.15 -20.71
C GLN A 263 27.42 8.94 -21.03
N LYS A 264 27.14 10.06 -20.35
CA LYS A 264 25.98 10.91 -20.66
C LYS A 264 26.05 11.46 -22.09
N ILE A 265 27.23 11.93 -22.50
CA ILE A 265 27.46 12.45 -23.85
C ILE A 265 27.31 11.34 -24.90
N TRP A 266 27.81 10.13 -24.60
CA TRP A 266 27.65 8.99 -25.48
C TRP A 266 26.18 8.57 -25.61
N GLN A 267 25.43 8.51 -24.51
CA GLN A 267 24.01 8.18 -24.54
C GLN A 267 23.20 9.22 -25.32
N SER A 268 23.50 10.52 -25.19
CA SER A 268 22.79 11.57 -25.93
C SER A 268 23.09 11.57 -27.43
N LYS A 269 24.25 11.08 -27.84
CA LYS A 269 24.64 10.95 -29.26
C LYS A 269 24.16 9.64 -29.90
N TYR A 270 24.30 8.52 -29.18
CA TYR A 270 24.18 7.18 -29.77
C TYR A 270 22.94 6.40 -29.30
N LEU A 271 22.36 6.68 -28.12
CA LEU A 271 21.13 6.04 -27.63
C LEU A 271 19.89 6.92 -27.86
N ILE A 272 19.69 7.34 -29.11
CA ILE A 272 18.54 8.15 -29.54
C ILE A 272 17.74 7.41 -30.62
N GLY A 273 16.45 7.76 -30.75
CA GLY A 273 15.57 7.17 -31.75
C GLY A 273 15.42 5.66 -31.57
N GLU A 274 15.64 4.90 -32.65
CA GLU A 274 15.58 3.43 -32.66
C GLU A 274 16.64 2.76 -31.77
N ASN A 275 17.74 3.45 -31.50
CA ASN A 275 18.82 2.97 -30.64
C ASN A 275 18.55 3.20 -29.14
N ALA A 276 17.45 3.89 -28.78
CA ALA A 276 17.10 4.09 -27.38
C ALA A 276 16.67 2.76 -26.73
N ASN A 277 17.12 2.50 -25.50
CA ASN A 277 16.82 1.25 -24.77
C ASN A 277 15.33 0.94 -24.60
N ASN A 278 14.48 1.97 -24.66
CA ASN A 278 13.02 1.88 -24.52
C ASN A 278 12.29 2.15 -25.84
N TYR A 279 12.98 2.08 -26.98
CA TYR A 279 12.36 2.18 -28.27
C TYR A 279 11.42 1.00 -28.51
N ASN A 280 10.24 1.28 -29.06
CA ASN A 280 9.24 0.28 -29.39
C ASN A 280 8.93 0.41 -30.89
N SER A 281 9.35 -0.60 -31.65
CA SER A 281 9.19 -0.68 -33.11
C SER A 281 7.74 -0.84 -33.55
N ASN A 282 6.84 -1.29 -32.66
CA ASN A 282 5.43 -1.46 -32.97
C ASN A 282 4.64 -0.14 -32.96
N ILE A 283 5.29 0.98 -32.60
CA ILE A 283 4.68 2.30 -32.54
C ILE A 283 5.21 3.15 -33.69
N THR A 284 4.37 3.33 -34.72
CA THR A 284 4.71 4.10 -35.92
C THR A 284 4.91 5.59 -35.61
N SER A 285 5.59 6.31 -36.50
CA SER A 285 5.78 7.77 -36.38
C SER A 285 4.45 8.53 -36.34
N GLU A 286 3.43 8.03 -37.04
CA GLU A 286 2.07 8.59 -37.01
C GLU A 286 1.43 8.42 -35.63
N MET A 287 1.57 7.24 -35.01
CA MET A 287 1.07 6.96 -33.65
C MET A 287 1.79 7.77 -32.57
N ARG A 288 2.98 8.33 -32.86
CA ARG A 288 3.72 9.19 -31.92
C ARG A 288 3.32 10.65 -32.00
N MET A 289 2.58 11.06 -33.02
CA MET A 289 2.30 12.46 -33.27
C MET A 289 0.99 12.89 -32.58
N HIS A 290 1.08 13.81 -31.62
CA HIS A 290 -0.05 14.25 -30.81
C HIS A 290 -0.14 15.77 -30.73
N ASN A 291 -1.35 16.27 -30.46
CA ASN A 291 -1.57 17.67 -30.12
C ASN A 291 -1.40 17.87 -28.61
N CYS A 292 -0.72 18.95 -28.23
CA CYS A 292 -0.62 19.37 -26.84
C CYS A 292 -1.99 19.80 -26.31
N ASP A 293 -2.43 19.26 -25.18
CA ASP A 293 -3.76 19.56 -24.61
C ASP A 293 -3.85 20.96 -23.98
N TRP A 294 -2.73 21.69 -23.92
CA TRP A 294 -2.71 23.08 -23.48
C TRP A 294 -2.60 24.07 -24.64
N CYS A 295 -1.56 23.94 -25.47
CA CYS A 295 -1.27 24.93 -26.53
C CYS A 295 -1.67 24.47 -27.94
N GLY A 296 -2.21 23.27 -28.10
CA GLY A 296 -2.62 22.71 -29.39
C GLY A 296 -1.48 22.30 -30.34
N THR A 297 -0.23 22.69 -30.05
CA THR A 297 0.92 22.39 -30.91
C THR A 297 1.10 20.89 -31.11
N LYS A 298 1.25 20.48 -32.37
CA LYS A 298 1.55 19.10 -32.77
C LYS A 298 3.00 18.75 -32.43
N TYR A 299 3.24 17.63 -31.76
CA TYR A 299 4.57 17.21 -31.32
C TYR A 299 4.69 15.68 -31.21
N GLU A 300 5.92 15.18 -31.25
CA GLU A 300 6.21 13.76 -31.15
C GLU A 300 6.39 13.29 -29.69
N LEU A 301 5.68 12.23 -29.31
CA LEU A 301 5.87 11.53 -28.04
C LEU A 301 7.06 10.58 -28.11
N LYS A 302 8.16 10.96 -27.44
CA LYS A 302 9.37 10.14 -27.37
C LYS A 302 9.19 8.86 -26.54
N ALA A 303 8.31 8.87 -25.53
CA ALA A 303 8.19 7.78 -24.57
C ALA A 303 6.90 6.95 -24.79
N PRO A 304 6.98 5.63 -25.04
CA PRO A 304 5.83 4.77 -25.32
C PRO A 304 4.72 4.82 -24.25
N TYR A 305 5.06 4.98 -22.97
CA TYR A 305 4.07 5.01 -21.89
C TYR A 305 3.13 6.23 -21.97
N LYS A 306 3.56 7.33 -22.60
CA LYS A 306 2.73 8.53 -22.76
C LYS A 306 1.56 8.30 -23.74
N ILE A 307 1.72 7.37 -24.69
CA ILE A 307 0.64 6.98 -25.60
C ILE A 307 -0.48 6.29 -24.81
N LYS A 308 -0.12 5.35 -23.91
CA LYS A 308 -1.08 4.71 -23.00
C LYS A 308 -1.78 5.70 -22.06
N MET A 309 -1.08 6.75 -21.63
CA MET A 309 -1.70 7.79 -20.81
C MET A 309 -2.86 8.48 -21.55
N ARG A 310 -2.71 8.74 -22.85
CA ARG A 310 -3.77 9.33 -23.68
C ARG A 310 -4.98 8.40 -23.82
N GLU A 311 -4.74 7.10 -24.03
CA GLU A 311 -5.81 6.08 -24.07
C GLU A 311 -6.59 6.02 -22.75
N GLN A 312 -5.93 6.31 -21.63
CA GLN A 312 -6.54 6.43 -20.30
C GLN A 312 -7.17 7.81 -20.03
N GLY A 313 -7.31 8.67 -21.04
CA GLY A 313 -7.90 10.00 -20.90
C GLY A 313 -7.02 11.03 -20.19
N LYS A 314 -5.72 10.74 -19.99
CA LYS A 314 -4.80 11.70 -19.33
C LYS A 314 -4.27 12.73 -20.31
N SER A 315 -4.14 13.96 -19.82
CA SER A 315 -3.61 15.09 -20.59
C SER A 315 -2.12 14.94 -20.92
N LEU A 316 -1.75 15.39 -22.10
CA LEU A 316 -0.41 15.33 -22.69
C LEU A 316 0.06 16.71 -23.13
N PHE A 317 1.34 17.00 -22.87
CA PHE A 317 1.90 18.34 -23.07
C PHE A 317 3.22 18.28 -23.86
N CYS A 318 3.37 19.21 -24.81
CA CYS A 318 4.58 19.34 -25.62
C CYS A 318 5.81 19.78 -24.80
N SER A 319 5.59 20.38 -23.62
CA SER A 319 6.65 20.86 -22.74
C SER A 319 6.23 20.88 -21.27
N ILE A 320 7.22 20.94 -20.39
CA ILE A 320 6.99 21.14 -18.95
C ILE A 320 6.29 22.49 -18.66
N ARG A 321 6.54 23.50 -19.50
CA ARG A 321 5.87 24.80 -19.39
C ARG A 321 4.37 24.66 -19.59
N CYS A 322 3.96 24.00 -20.69
CA CYS A 322 2.56 23.78 -21.00
C CYS A 322 1.84 22.97 -19.91
N TYR A 323 2.50 21.94 -19.38
CA TYR A 323 1.97 21.20 -18.22
C TYR A 323 1.74 22.10 -17.01
N ARG A 324 2.73 22.92 -16.63
CA ARG A 324 2.64 23.80 -15.45
C ARG A 324 1.56 24.87 -15.59
N GLU A 325 1.43 25.46 -16.78
CA GLU A 325 0.41 26.47 -17.05
C GLU A 325 -0.99 25.87 -17.00
N TRP A 326 -1.21 24.74 -17.68
CA TRP A 326 -2.46 24.00 -17.60
C TRP A 326 -2.78 23.59 -16.16
N TYR A 327 -1.78 23.09 -15.42
CA TYR A 327 -1.97 22.69 -14.04
C TYR A 327 -2.45 23.86 -13.18
N ALA A 328 -1.81 25.03 -13.29
CA ALA A 328 -2.13 26.20 -12.48
C ALA A 328 -3.48 26.85 -12.84
N LYS A 329 -3.87 26.80 -14.12
CA LYS A 329 -5.03 27.52 -14.65
C LYS A 329 -6.29 26.67 -14.77
N GLU A 330 -6.13 25.37 -15.06
CA GLU A 330 -7.26 24.45 -15.27
C GLU A 330 -7.35 23.46 -14.11
N TRP A 331 -6.34 22.58 -13.97
CA TRP A 331 -6.44 21.44 -13.07
C TRP A 331 -6.54 21.83 -11.60
N SER A 332 -5.65 22.71 -11.10
CA SER A 332 -5.69 23.16 -9.71
C SER A 332 -6.85 24.12 -9.42
N GLN A 333 -7.58 24.54 -10.47
CA GLN A 333 -8.78 25.35 -10.32
C GLN A 333 -10.05 24.51 -10.22
N SER A 334 -10.00 23.24 -10.64
CA SER A 334 -11.11 22.30 -10.53
C SER A 334 -11.58 22.14 -9.08
N LEU A 335 -12.89 21.95 -8.90
CA LEU A 335 -13.49 21.75 -7.58
C LEU A 335 -12.93 20.50 -6.90
N GLU A 336 -12.82 19.39 -7.66
CA GLU A 336 -12.28 18.12 -7.18
C GLU A 336 -10.86 18.30 -6.62
N TRP A 337 -9.96 18.94 -7.37
CA TRP A 337 -8.60 19.15 -6.89
C TRP A 337 -8.54 20.06 -5.67
N LYS A 338 -9.34 21.12 -5.62
CA LYS A 338 -9.41 22.02 -4.46
C LYS A 338 -9.89 21.30 -3.22
N ASP A 339 -10.88 20.43 -3.35
CA ASP A 339 -11.41 19.60 -2.27
C ASP A 339 -10.35 18.60 -1.78
N GLU A 340 -9.74 17.86 -2.68
CA GLU A 340 -8.67 16.92 -2.34
C GLU A 340 -7.48 17.61 -1.68
N SER A 341 -7.11 18.79 -2.18
CA SER A 341 -6.01 19.60 -1.65
C SER A 341 -6.29 20.05 -0.21
N ARG A 342 -7.51 20.54 0.07
CA ARG A 342 -7.95 20.89 1.44
C ARG A 342 -7.90 19.68 2.36
N MET A 343 -8.49 18.55 1.97
CA MET A 343 -8.48 17.32 2.77
C MET A 343 -7.07 16.77 2.99
N ARG A 344 -6.15 16.99 2.05
CA ARG A 344 -4.74 16.59 2.20
C ARG A 344 -4.03 17.49 3.21
N ALA A 345 -4.25 18.80 3.15
CA ALA A 345 -3.67 19.74 4.10
C ALA A 345 -4.08 19.43 5.55
N VAL A 346 -5.35 19.08 5.78
CA VAL A 346 -5.85 18.70 7.12
C VAL A 346 -5.24 17.37 7.58
N ARG A 347 -5.17 16.36 6.71
CA ARG A 347 -4.50 15.09 7.05
C ARG A 347 -3.03 15.27 7.41
N MET A 348 -2.33 16.19 6.77
CA MET A 348 -0.93 16.48 7.11
C MET A 348 -0.76 17.12 8.49
N LEU A 349 -1.79 17.83 9.00
CA LEU A 349 -1.82 18.35 10.37
C LEU A 349 -2.07 17.20 11.35
N GLU A 350 -3.12 16.40 11.10
CA GLU A 350 -3.46 15.21 11.90
C GLU A 350 -2.29 14.21 12.02
N ASP A 351 -1.55 13.98 10.94
CA ASP A 351 -0.38 13.10 10.90
C ASP A 351 0.89 13.72 11.56
N GLY A 352 0.83 14.95 12.07
CA GLY A 352 1.96 15.65 12.70
C GLY A 352 3.08 16.04 11.73
N THR A 353 2.79 16.14 10.43
CA THR A 353 3.81 16.56 9.43
C THR A 353 4.17 18.04 9.59
N PHE A 354 3.24 18.83 10.12
CA PHE A 354 3.43 20.22 10.53
C PHE A 354 2.88 20.41 11.94
N ASN A 355 3.72 20.55 12.96
CA ASN A 355 3.24 20.83 14.31
C ASN A 355 2.90 22.32 14.48
N LYS A 356 1.63 22.66 14.71
CA LYS A 356 1.26 23.96 15.33
C LYS A 356 1.04 23.86 16.83
N THR A 357 1.02 22.65 17.37
CA THR A 357 0.83 22.36 18.79
C THR A 357 1.97 22.85 19.69
N ASP A 358 3.13 23.19 19.12
CA ASP A 358 4.31 23.67 19.84
C ASP A 358 4.30 25.21 20.07
N THR A 359 3.21 25.92 19.76
CA THR A 359 3.11 27.35 20.04
C THR A 359 2.84 27.60 21.53
N GLU A 360 3.37 28.70 22.07
CA GLU A 360 3.25 29.04 23.50
C GLU A 360 1.77 29.10 23.96
N CYS A 361 0.91 29.79 23.22
CA CYS A 361 -0.52 29.88 23.55
C CYS A 361 -1.20 28.51 23.54
N GLN A 362 -0.91 27.66 22.55
CA GLN A 362 -1.50 26.32 22.47
C GLN A 362 -1.05 25.44 23.64
N MET A 363 0.23 25.53 24.04
CA MET A 363 0.75 24.82 25.20
C MET A 363 0.08 25.27 26.49
N ILE A 364 -0.17 26.57 26.65
CA ILE A 364 -0.88 27.12 27.83
C ILE A 364 -2.32 26.61 27.88
N ILE A 365 -3.05 26.62 26.75
CA ILE A 365 -4.43 26.10 26.73
C ILE A 365 -4.46 24.60 27.02
N ASN A 366 -3.53 23.84 26.45
CA ASN A 366 -3.39 22.41 26.76
C ASN A 366 -3.13 22.19 28.25
N GLU A 367 -2.24 22.97 28.88
CA GLU A 367 -1.97 22.92 30.31
C GLU A 367 -3.23 23.23 31.15
N ILE A 368 -4.01 24.24 30.75
CA ILE A 368 -5.28 24.56 31.41
C ILE A 368 -6.26 23.36 31.30
N LEU A 369 -6.43 22.79 30.11
CA LEU A 369 -7.33 21.65 29.90
C LEU A 369 -6.88 20.41 30.70
N ASP A 370 -5.57 20.15 30.75
CA ASP A 370 -4.98 19.06 31.55
C ASP A 370 -5.22 19.26 33.05
N ASN A 371 -5.02 20.49 33.55
CA ASN A 371 -5.27 20.84 34.95
C ASN A 371 -6.75 20.70 35.33
N LEU A 372 -7.65 21.03 34.39
CA LEU A 372 -9.09 20.82 34.51
C LEU A 372 -9.52 19.36 34.31
N LYS A 373 -8.59 18.46 33.92
CA LYS A 373 -8.84 17.05 33.59
C LYS A 373 -9.87 16.87 32.48
N ILE A 374 -9.89 17.81 31.52
CA ILE A 374 -10.74 17.75 30.33
C ILE A 374 -9.99 16.96 29.26
N LYS A 375 -10.63 15.94 28.69
CA LYS A 375 -10.06 15.21 27.55
C LYS A 375 -10.24 16.04 26.27
N TYR A 376 -9.16 16.18 25.52
CA TYR A 376 -9.18 16.90 24.25
C TYR A 376 -8.31 16.23 23.18
N GLU A 377 -8.64 16.52 21.92
CA GLU A 377 -7.83 16.19 20.75
C GLU A 377 -7.33 17.47 20.10
N ASN A 378 -6.01 17.57 19.87
CA ASN A 378 -5.42 18.70 19.18
C ASN A 378 -5.56 18.57 17.66
N GLU A 379 -5.66 19.70 16.96
CA GLU A 379 -5.73 19.77 15.49
C GLU A 379 -6.82 18.86 14.89
N TYR A 380 -7.97 18.77 15.58
CA TYR A 380 -9.06 17.86 15.25
C TYR A 380 -9.58 18.05 13.82
N ASN A 381 -9.64 16.95 13.07
CA ASN A 381 -9.93 16.95 11.65
C ASN A 381 -11.45 17.07 11.37
N CYS A 382 -11.86 18.26 10.92
CA CYS A 382 -13.21 18.56 10.45
C CYS A 382 -13.32 18.55 8.92
N LYS A 383 -12.76 17.53 8.26
CA LYS A 383 -12.74 17.28 6.80
C LYS A 383 -11.97 18.32 5.96
N TYR A 384 -12.43 19.56 5.95
CA TYR A 384 -11.82 20.66 5.20
C TYR A 384 -11.05 21.65 6.08
N TYR A 385 -11.25 21.57 7.39
CA TYR A 385 -10.63 22.42 8.39
C TYR A 385 -10.09 21.56 9.54
N ALA A 386 -9.13 22.10 10.28
CA ALA A 386 -8.72 21.59 11.58
C ALA A 386 -9.12 22.61 12.65
N VAL A 387 -9.49 22.11 13.82
CA VAL A 387 -9.75 22.92 15.03
C VAL A 387 -8.66 22.66 16.04
N ASP A 388 -8.20 23.69 16.74
CA ASP A 388 -7.03 23.59 17.61
C ASP A 388 -7.25 22.63 18.78
N ASN A 389 -8.39 22.70 19.47
CA ASN A 389 -8.78 21.73 20.50
C ASN A 389 -10.24 21.28 20.32
N TYR A 390 -10.47 19.97 20.24
CA TYR A 390 -11.79 19.35 20.34
C TYR A 390 -11.96 18.70 21.72
N LEU A 391 -12.96 19.15 22.48
CA LEU A 391 -13.25 18.66 23.83
C LEU A 391 -14.10 17.38 23.75
N VAL A 392 -13.45 16.22 23.86
CA VAL A 392 -14.01 14.90 23.50
C VAL A 392 -15.29 14.58 24.27
N ASP A 393 -15.27 14.75 25.59
CA ASP A 393 -16.39 14.35 26.45
C ASP A 393 -17.57 15.34 26.36
N TYR A 394 -17.38 16.54 25.79
CA TYR A 394 -18.37 17.61 25.73
C TYR A 394 -18.88 17.90 24.32
N ASN A 395 -18.21 17.39 23.28
CA ASN A 395 -18.47 17.71 21.87
C ASN A 395 -18.44 19.23 21.60
N LEU A 396 -17.41 19.90 22.11
CA LEU A 396 -17.19 21.35 21.97
C LEU A 396 -15.83 21.64 21.33
N MET A 397 -15.65 22.85 20.80
CA MET A 397 -14.49 23.22 19.97
C MET A 397 -13.90 24.56 20.40
N ILE A 398 -12.57 24.61 20.52
CA ILE A 398 -11.80 25.81 20.87
C ILE A 398 -10.77 26.12 19.76
N GLU A 399 -10.65 27.39 19.40
CA GLU A 399 -9.55 27.93 18.57
C GLU A 399 -8.65 28.85 19.40
N VAL A 400 -7.34 28.71 19.20
CA VAL A 400 -6.28 29.48 19.86
C VAL A 400 -5.74 30.50 18.86
N ASN A 401 -6.21 31.74 18.97
CA ASN A 401 -5.94 32.78 17.98
C ASN A 401 -4.70 33.61 18.33
N GLY A 402 -3.68 33.54 17.49
CA GLY A 402 -2.55 34.48 17.49
C GLY A 402 -2.97 35.87 16.99
N GLY A 403 -2.66 36.93 17.75
CA GLY A 403 -3.17 38.28 17.49
C GLY A 403 -2.76 38.85 16.13
N TYR A 404 -1.52 38.60 15.70
CA TYR A 404 -1.03 39.00 14.36
C TYR A 404 -1.73 38.25 13.23
N TRP A 405 -1.87 36.92 13.37
CA TRP A 405 -2.32 36.05 12.27
C TRP A 405 -3.81 36.19 12.00
N HIS A 406 -4.61 36.28 13.07
CA HIS A 406 -6.06 36.39 13.02
C HIS A 406 -6.56 37.85 13.02
N ALA A 407 -5.64 38.81 13.09
CA ALA A 407 -5.90 40.24 13.15
C ALA A 407 -6.81 40.62 14.33
N ASP A 408 -6.27 40.60 15.54
CA ASP A 408 -6.99 40.99 16.75
C ASP A 408 -7.55 42.44 16.61
N PRO A 409 -8.87 42.65 16.72
CA PRO A 409 -9.48 43.97 16.57
C PRO A 409 -9.04 45.01 17.63
N ARG A 410 -8.46 44.56 18.76
CA ARG A 410 -7.85 45.45 19.77
C ARG A 410 -6.57 46.11 19.26
N ILE A 411 -5.84 45.40 18.38
CA ILE A 411 -4.53 45.80 17.86
C ILE A 411 -4.67 46.45 16.49
N TYR A 412 -5.55 45.90 15.64
CA TYR A 412 -5.70 46.32 14.25
C TYR A 412 -7.00 47.08 14.06
N HIS A 413 -6.89 48.36 13.67
CA HIS A 413 -8.04 49.16 13.21
C HIS A 413 -8.12 49.22 11.68
N GLU A 414 -7.01 48.98 10.98
CA GLU A 414 -6.92 48.81 9.52
C GLU A 414 -6.13 47.53 9.18
N ILE A 415 -6.58 46.80 8.16
CA ILE A 415 -5.94 45.55 7.71
C ILE A 415 -5.02 45.85 6.52
N ASN A 416 -3.72 45.85 6.81
CA ASN A 416 -2.69 46.24 5.85
C ASN A 416 -1.99 45.05 5.15
N TYR A 417 -2.32 43.82 5.55
CA TYR A 417 -1.61 42.61 5.10
C TYR A 417 -2.55 41.62 4.40
N GLN A 418 -2.18 41.18 3.19
CA GLN A 418 -3.00 40.24 2.40
C GLN A 418 -3.24 38.90 3.12
N ASN A 419 -2.25 38.40 3.86
CA ASN A 419 -2.39 37.16 4.63
C ASN A 419 -3.43 37.28 5.76
N GLN A 420 -3.58 38.45 6.38
CA GLN A 420 -4.64 38.69 7.38
C GLN A 420 -6.01 38.71 6.70
N VAL A 421 -6.15 39.38 5.55
CA VAL A 421 -7.38 39.37 4.75
C VAL A 421 -7.79 37.95 4.36
N ASP A 422 -6.83 37.14 3.91
CA ASP A 422 -7.09 35.76 3.54
C ASP A 422 -7.42 34.89 4.78
N ARG A 423 -6.79 35.18 5.94
CA ARG A 423 -7.09 34.49 7.20
C ARG A 423 -8.49 34.79 7.71
N ILE A 424 -8.90 36.06 7.76
CA ILE A 424 -10.25 36.47 8.19
C ILE A 424 -11.34 35.77 7.36
N LYS A 425 -11.15 35.67 6.04
CA LYS A 425 -12.07 34.94 5.16
C LYS A 425 -12.12 33.45 5.50
N ASN A 426 -10.97 32.84 5.77
CA ASN A 426 -10.88 31.44 6.16
C ASN A 426 -11.51 31.18 7.52
N ASP A 427 -11.33 32.07 8.49
CA ASP A 427 -11.91 31.94 9.84
C ASP A 427 -13.44 32.06 9.76
N LYS A 428 -13.97 33.02 8.98
CA LYS A 428 -15.41 33.12 8.70
C LYS A 428 -15.97 31.84 8.06
N ALA A 429 -15.25 31.31 7.07
CA ALA A 429 -15.65 30.08 6.38
C ALA A 429 -15.58 28.86 7.28
N LYS A 430 -14.54 28.75 8.14
CA LYS A 430 -14.39 27.70 9.15
C LYS A 430 -15.54 27.77 10.16
N ASN A 431 -15.78 28.93 10.76
CA ASN A 431 -16.88 29.14 11.70
C ASN A 431 -18.23 28.74 11.12
N THR A 432 -18.54 29.22 9.91
CA THR A 432 -19.78 28.89 9.20
C THR A 432 -19.89 27.39 8.92
N TYR A 433 -18.79 26.75 8.51
CA TYR A 433 -18.76 25.32 8.22
C TYR A 433 -18.98 24.48 9.48
N ILE A 434 -18.29 24.78 10.57
CA ILE A 434 -18.43 24.06 11.83
C ILE A 434 -19.84 24.22 12.38
N LYS A 435 -20.38 25.45 12.41
CA LYS A 435 -21.75 25.70 12.84
C LYS A 435 -22.79 24.91 12.05
N ASN A 436 -22.65 24.85 10.72
CA ASN A 436 -23.64 24.19 9.87
C ASN A 436 -23.51 22.66 9.81
N ASN A 437 -22.32 22.09 10.04
CA ASN A 437 -22.09 20.64 9.88
C ASN A 437 -21.95 19.90 11.22
N TYR A 438 -21.59 20.61 12.28
CA TYR A 438 -21.38 20.04 13.62
C TYR A 438 -22.32 20.66 14.68
N GLU A 439 -23.06 21.72 14.33
CA GLU A 439 -23.97 22.42 15.27
C GLU A 439 -23.25 23.00 16.50
N ILE A 440 -21.95 23.34 16.34
CA ILE A 440 -21.10 23.88 17.41
C ILE A 440 -20.76 25.35 17.11
N ASN A 441 -20.88 26.22 18.12
CA ASN A 441 -20.27 27.55 18.10
C ASN A 441 -18.89 27.45 18.74
N ILE A 442 -17.83 27.82 18.02
CA ILE A 442 -16.44 27.69 18.48
C ILE A 442 -16.12 28.77 19.52
N LEU A 443 -15.46 28.41 20.62
CA LEU A 443 -14.86 29.37 21.55
C LEU A 443 -13.47 29.80 21.06
N TYR A 444 -13.22 31.10 20.94
CA TYR A 444 -11.96 31.67 20.49
C TYR A 444 -11.22 32.31 21.67
N LEU A 445 -10.05 31.75 22.00
CA LEU A 445 -9.15 32.27 23.02
C LEU A 445 -8.00 33.00 22.34
N TRP A 446 -7.82 34.29 22.64
CA TRP A 446 -6.84 35.14 21.97
C TRP A 446 -5.53 35.23 22.73
N GLU A 447 -4.43 35.36 21.98
CA GLU A 447 -3.04 35.43 22.48
C GLU A 447 -2.85 36.38 23.66
N GLU A 448 -3.35 37.62 23.58
CA GLU A 448 -3.24 38.60 24.66
C GLU A 448 -3.90 38.09 25.96
N ASP A 449 -5.09 37.50 25.86
CA ASP A 449 -5.82 36.98 27.03
C ASP A 449 -5.16 35.73 27.61
N ILE A 450 -4.64 34.85 26.74
CA ILE A 450 -3.95 33.62 27.15
C ILE A 450 -2.65 33.93 27.90
N LEU A 451 -1.89 34.92 27.42
CA LEU A 451 -0.60 35.28 27.99
C LEU A 451 -0.76 36.13 29.26
N GLU A 452 -1.73 37.06 29.28
CA GLU A 452 -1.87 38.03 30.37
C GLU A 452 -2.89 37.58 31.44
N ASN A 453 -3.89 36.76 31.09
CA ASN A 453 -4.99 36.42 31.98
C ASN A 453 -5.44 34.96 31.85
N ARG A 454 -4.57 34.03 32.28
CA ARG A 454 -4.84 32.59 32.27
C ARG A 454 -6.11 32.19 33.05
N GLU A 455 -6.37 32.86 34.17
CA GLU A 455 -7.55 32.60 35.00
C GLU A 455 -8.86 32.94 34.27
N LEU A 456 -8.89 34.04 33.52
CA LEU A 456 -10.01 34.37 32.62
C LEU A 456 -10.27 33.24 31.62
N CYS A 457 -9.22 32.74 30.95
CA CYS A 457 -9.36 31.65 29.98
C CYS A 457 -9.87 30.36 30.64
N GLU A 458 -9.35 30.00 31.82
CA GLU A 458 -9.80 28.83 32.58
C GLU A 458 -11.30 28.92 32.93
N LEU A 459 -11.72 30.04 33.50
CA LEU A 459 -13.12 30.26 33.88
C LEU A 459 -14.05 30.32 32.65
N LEU A 460 -13.60 30.93 31.55
CA LEU A 460 -14.37 30.98 30.31
C LEU A 460 -14.54 29.60 29.67
N ILE A 461 -13.52 28.74 29.72
CA ILE A 461 -13.64 27.34 29.29
C ILE A 461 -14.67 26.60 30.14
N LYS A 462 -14.67 26.80 31.47
CA LYS A 462 -15.68 26.20 32.36
C LYS A 462 -17.09 26.66 32.02
N GLU A 463 -17.30 27.98 31.89
CA GLU A 463 -18.59 28.56 31.52
C GLU A 463 -19.06 28.04 30.15
N TYR A 464 -18.16 27.95 29.17
CA TYR A 464 -18.45 27.40 27.85
C TYR A 464 -18.91 25.94 27.91
N ILE A 465 -18.31 25.13 28.79
CA ILE A 465 -18.71 23.73 29.02
C ILE A 465 -20.06 23.65 29.75
N GLU A 466 -20.21 24.42 30.84
CA GLU A 466 -21.42 24.42 31.68
C GLU A 466 -22.65 24.90 30.90
N SER A 467 -22.48 25.90 30.04
CA SER A 467 -23.51 26.41 29.12
C SER A 467 -23.76 25.51 27.91
N GLN A 468 -23.07 24.37 27.78
CA GLN A 468 -23.14 23.47 26.63
C GLN A 468 -22.86 24.20 25.30
N GLY A 469 -21.86 25.07 25.31
CA GLY A 469 -21.44 25.83 24.15
C GLY A 469 -22.32 27.03 23.78
N LYS A 470 -23.15 27.52 24.73
CA LYS A 470 -24.07 28.65 24.51
C LYS A 470 -23.62 29.86 25.30
N LEU A 471 -22.75 30.66 24.69
CA LEU A 471 -22.32 31.96 25.21
C LEU A 471 -22.99 33.09 24.43
N ASP A 472 -23.12 34.25 25.07
CA ASP A 472 -23.51 35.49 24.39
C ASP A 472 -22.42 35.94 23.42
N TYR A 473 -21.15 35.80 23.82
CA TYR A 473 -19.99 36.13 23.00
C TYR A 473 -18.97 34.99 23.03
N TYR A 474 -18.35 34.69 21.90
CA TYR A 474 -17.46 33.53 21.76
C TYR A 474 -15.98 33.90 21.71
N HIS A 475 -15.63 35.17 21.90
CA HIS A 475 -14.23 35.64 21.89
C HIS A 475 -13.82 36.11 23.27
N SER A 476 -12.67 35.63 23.75
CA SER A 476 -12.16 35.94 25.10
C SER A 476 -12.03 37.42 25.40
N PHE A 477 -11.72 38.26 24.40
CA PHE A 477 -11.60 39.71 24.56
C PHE A 477 -12.90 40.43 24.96
N ASN A 478 -14.05 39.75 24.91
CA ASN A 478 -15.35 40.29 25.34
C ASN A 478 -15.66 39.95 26.81
N TYR A 479 -14.70 39.37 27.54
CA TYR A 479 -14.82 39.03 28.94
C TYR A 479 -13.71 39.69 29.76
N ALA A 480 -14.02 40.02 31.01
CA ALA A 480 -13.06 40.50 32.00
C ALA A 480 -13.22 39.73 33.32
N LEU A 481 -12.16 39.70 34.12
CA LEU A 481 -12.15 39.07 35.44
C LEU A 481 -12.53 40.10 36.51
N ASN A 482 -13.56 39.81 37.30
CA ASN A 482 -14.02 40.62 38.42
C ASN A 482 -14.37 39.71 39.61
N ASP A 483 -13.75 39.92 40.76
CA ASP A 483 -13.94 39.09 41.98
C ASP A 483 -13.91 37.55 41.71
N ASN A 484 -12.93 37.09 40.92
CA ASN A 484 -12.76 35.69 40.49
C ASN A 484 -13.94 35.12 39.68
N LYS A 485 -14.73 35.98 39.04
CA LYS A 485 -15.77 35.62 38.09
C LYS A 485 -15.52 36.32 36.76
N ILE A 486 -16.03 35.72 35.69
CA ILE A 486 -15.99 36.34 34.38
C ILE A 486 -17.25 37.18 34.18
N GLU A 487 -17.07 38.38 33.66
CA GLU A 487 -18.15 39.30 33.32
C GLU A 487 -17.96 39.78 31.88
N ILE A 488 -19.07 39.99 31.18
CA ILE A 488 -19.05 40.55 29.82
C ILE A 488 -18.62 42.02 29.91
N THR A 489 -17.70 42.44 29.03
CA THR A 489 -17.23 43.82 29.01
C THR A 489 -18.31 44.78 28.52
N ASN A 490 -18.30 46.02 29.02
CA ASN A 490 -19.26 47.05 28.59
C ASN A 490 -19.11 47.44 27.11
N ASN A 491 -17.91 47.26 26.54
CA ASN A 491 -17.60 47.61 25.15
C ASN A 491 -17.37 46.33 24.34
N ILE A 492 -18.44 45.85 23.73
CA ILE A 492 -18.41 44.63 22.92
C ILE A 492 -17.63 44.87 21.63
N ILE A 493 -16.62 44.04 21.42
CA ILE A 493 -15.81 44.03 20.22
C ILE A 493 -16.39 42.97 19.26
N ILE A 494 -16.57 43.37 18.00
CA ILE A 494 -16.97 42.45 16.94
C ILE A 494 -15.69 41.95 16.26
N PRO A 495 -15.50 40.62 16.12
CA PRO A 495 -14.35 40.06 15.40
C PRO A 495 -14.48 40.35 13.89
N PHE A 496 -13.37 40.58 13.18
CA PHE A 496 -13.41 40.88 11.75
C PHE A 496 -14.10 39.80 10.89
N MET A 497 -14.12 38.54 11.33
CA MET A 497 -14.81 37.47 10.61
C MET A 497 -16.33 37.65 10.56
N GLU A 498 -16.91 38.45 11.47
CA GLU A 498 -18.35 38.72 11.51
C GLU A 498 -18.78 39.92 10.67
N TYR A 499 -17.84 40.79 10.30
CA TYR A 499 -18.13 41.97 9.48
C TYR A 499 -18.69 41.58 8.10
N SER A 500 -19.52 42.46 7.53
CA SER A 500 -19.96 42.36 6.14
C SER A 500 -18.78 42.59 5.18
N ILE A 501 -18.95 42.19 3.92
CA ILE A 501 -17.91 42.36 2.90
C ILE A 501 -17.67 43.86 2.65
N GLU A 502 -18.74 44.66 2.69
CA GLU A 502 -18.72 46.10 2.51
C GLU A 502 -17.94 46.78 3.64
N GLU A 503 -18.21 46.44 4.90
CA GLU A 503 -17.49 46.99 6.05
C GLU A 503 -16.01 46.59 6.01
N LEU A 504 -15.69 45.30 5.78
CA LEU A 504 -14.30 44.85 5.66
C LEU A 504 -13.54 45.59 4.56
N ARG A 505 -14.17 45.86 3.41
CA ARG A 505 -13.53 46.62 2.32
C ARG A 505 -13.10 48.01 2.74
N THR A 506 -13.84 48.66 3.65
CA THR A 506 -13.47 50.00 4.15
C THR A 506 -12.25 49.98 5.07
N LEU A 507 -11.99 48.84 5.72
CA LEU A 507 -10.88 48.65 6.66
C LEU A 507 -9.63 48.06 6.00
N ILE A 508 -9.76 47.50 4.80
CA ILE A 508 -8.63 46.89 4.06
C ILE A 508 -7.87 47.98 3.32
N ASN A 509 -6.65 48.26 3.80
CA ASN A 509 -5.75 49.23 3.20
C ASN A 509 -4.44 48.54 2.79
N ILE A 510 -4.54 47.61 1.82
CA ILE A 510 -3.35 46.95 1.28
C ILE A 510 -2.65 47.93 0.33
N VAL A 511 -1.90 48.88 0.91
CA VAL A 511 -0.89 49.61 0.14
C VAL A 511 0.10 48.57 -0.34
N GLY A 512 0.13 48.34 -1.65
CA GLY A 512 0.97 47.33 -2.28
C GLY A 512 2.45 47.53 -2.00
N LYS A 513 2.93 47.09 -0.83
CA LYS A 513 4.34 46.79 -0.62
C LYS A 513 4.63 45.60 -1.53
N LYS A 514 5.08 45.90 -2.75
CA LYS A 514 5.76 44.96 -3.64
C LYS A 514 6.61 44.05 -2.76
N LYS A 515 6.52 42.72 -2.93
CA LYS A 515 7.43 41.75 -2.31
C LYS A 515 8.80 42.40 -2.21
N ASN A 516 9.31 42.61 -0.99
CA ASN A 516 10.60 43.25 -0.80
C ASN A 516 11.59 42.50 -1.69
N LYS A 517 12.03 43.13 -2.78
CA LYS A 517 13.22 42.66 -3.49
C LYS A 517 14.30 42.57 -2.43
N LYS A 518 15.09 41.50 -2.48
CA LYS A 518 16.23 41.31 -1.58
C LYS A 518 16.98 42.64 -1.48
N GLN A 519 16.91 43.26 -0.30
CA GLN A 519 17.57 44.52 0.00
C GLN A 519 19.06 44.20 0.07
N ALA A 520 19.78 44.36 -1.04
CA ALA A 520 21.16 43.91 -1.18
C ALA A 520 22.07 44.50 -0.07
N ASP A 521 21.73 45.69 0.40
CA ASP A 521 22.34 46.41 1.53
C ASP A 521 22.19 45.70 2.89
N LYS A 522 21.25 44.77 3.05
CA LYS A 522 21.04 43.98 4.28
C LYS A 522 21.70 42.62 4.28
N TRP A 523 22.38 42.24 3.19
CA TRP A 523 23.00 40.93 3.03
C TRP A 523 24.51 41.06 2.87
N ILE A 524 25.24 40.08 3.40
CA ILE A 524 26.70 39.99 3.29
C ILE A 524 27.07 38.64 2.69
N ILE A 525 28.07 38.66 1.81
CA ILE A 525 28.73 37.48 1.30
C ILE A 525 29.90 37.15 2.23
N PHE A 526 30.00 35.90 2.66
CA PHE A 526 31.05 35.41 3.54
C PHE A 526 31.54 34.04 3.08
N ASN A 527 32.76 33.67 3.47
CA ASN A 527 33.29 32.33 3.24
C ASN A 527 33.04 31.46 4.47
N CYS A 528 32.57 30.23 4.26
CA CYS A 528 32.34 29.26 5.32
C CYS A 528 33.63 28.98 6.12
N ASP A 529 33.59 29.14 7.44
CA ASP A 529 34.74 28.92 8.32
C ASP A 529 35.29 27.48 8.28
N ASN A 530 34.46 26.50 7.90
CA ASN A 530 34.87 25.09 7.81
C ASN A 530 35.41 24.68 6.44
N CYS A 531 34.76 25.11 5.35
CA CYS A 531 35.00 24.57 4.01
C CYS A 531 35.36 25.64 2.97
N GLY A 532 35.41 26.92 3.35
CA GLY A 532 35.77 28.04 2.47
C GLY A 532 34.74 28.38 1.40
N THR A 533 33.60 27.67 1.33
CA THR A 533 32.56 27.94 0.33
C THR A 533 31.89 29.29 0.58
N GLU A 534 31.80 30.11 -0.47
CA GLU A 534 31.12 31.39 -0.45
C GLU A 534 29.60 31.24 -0.25
N LYS A 535 29.03 32.03 0.66
CA LYS A 535 27.60 32.04 0.96
C LYS A 535 27.12 33.43 1.35
N GLU A 536 25.84 33.66 1.16
CA GLU A 536 25.17 34.90 1.57
C GLU A 536 24.31 34.71 2.82
N GLN A 537 24.29 35.70 3.71
CA GLN A 537 23.37 35.77 4.85
C GLN A 537 23.01 37.23 5.21
N LEU A 538 22.00 37.43 6.05
CA LEU A 538 21.67 38.76 6.58
C LEU A 538 22.79 39.30 7.47
N ILE A 539 23.08 40.61 7.36
CA ILE A 539 24.10 41.28 8.17
C ILE A 539 23.80 41.15 9.67
N SER A 540 22.53 41.19 10.07
CA SER A 540 22.13 41.00 11.48
C SER A 540 22.52 39.62 12.01
N HIS A 541 22.29 38.55 11.23
CA HIS A 541 22.68 37.19 11.59
C HIS A 541 24.19 36.99 11.55
N TYR A 542 24.88 37.62 10.60
CA TYR A 542 26.34 37.63 10.55
C TYR A 542 26.90 38.26 11.82
N LYS A 543 26.46 39.46 12.21
CA LYS A 543 26.98 40.15 13.41
C LYS A 543 26.72 39.42 14.73
N ASN A 544 25.63 38.65 14.82
CA ASN A 544 25.22 37.99 16.05
C ASN A 544 25.92 36.63 16.28
N ASN A 545 26.64 36.09 15.30
CA ASN A 545 27.30 34.79 15.40
C ASN A 545 28.83 34.95 15.40
N LYS A 546 29.54 34.15 16.20
CA LYS A 546 31.01 34.13 16.22
C LYS A 546 31.62 33.24 15.13
N SER A 547 30.83 32.34 14.55
CA SER A 547 31.23 31.42 13.49
C SER A 547 30.19 31.38 12.39
N HIS A 548 30.62 31.37 11.13
CA HIS A 548 29.81 31.45 9.94
C HIS A 548 30.05 30.23 9.04
N CYS A 549 29.10 29.30 9.03
CA CYS A 549 29.19 28.07 8.25
C CYS A 549 28.12 28.02 7.16
N CYS A 550 28.46 27.48 5.97
CA CYS A 550 27.52 27.39 4.84
C CYS A 550 26.40 26.35 5.05
N SER A 551 26.52 25.50 6.07
CA SER A 551 25.55 24.47 6.42
C SER A 551 25.67 24.05 7.88
N VAL A 552 24.62 23.41 8.43
CA VAL A 552 24.62 22.80 9.76
C VAL A 552 25.74 21.77 9.90
N LYS A 553 25.99 20.97 8.85
CA LYS A 553 27.09 19.99 8.83
C LYS A 553 28.44 20.67 9.04
N CYS A 554 28.72 21.75 8.28
CA CYS A 554 29.93 22.52 8.46
C CYS A 554 30.04 23.16 9.85
N ALA A 555 28.93 23.62 10.43
CA ALA A 555 28.92 24.16 11.79
C ALA A 555 29.22 23.09 12.86
N VAL A 556 28.81 21.84 12.66
CA VAL A 556 29.16 20.72 13.55
C VAL A 556 30.62 20.34 13.40
N GLU A 557 31.11 20.18 12.18
CA GLU A 557 32.51 19.84 11.88
C GLU A 557 33.48 20.91 12.42
N TYR A 558 33.17 22.19 12.20
CA TYR A 558 33.96 23.30 12.71
C TYR A 558 34.03 23.31 14.24
N ARG A 559 32.90 23.08 14.93
CA ARG A 559 32.87 22.96 16.40
C ARG A 559 33.66 21.76 16.92
N LEU A 560 33.72 20.66 16.16
CA LEU A 560 34.54 19.50 16.51
C LEU A 560 36.03 19.77 16.30
N GLN A 561 36.40 20.56 15.29
CA GLN A 561 37.79 20.99 15.07
C GLN A 561 38.30 21.91 16.18
N LEU A 562 37.47 22.85 16.66
CA LEU A 562 37.83 23.76 17.76
C LEU A 562 37.94 23.07 19.14
N ARG A 563 37.49 21.82 19.26
CA ARG A 563 37.58 21.02 20.50
C ARG A 563 38.80 20.08 20.53
N LYS A 564 39.57 20.02 19.45
CA LYS A 564 40.88 19.35 19.39
C LYS A 564 41.97 20.37 19.65
#